data_AF-A0A433E2E2-F1
#
_entry.id   AF-A0A433E2E2-F1
#
_cell.length_a   1.000
_cell.length_b   1.000
_cell.length_c   1.000
_cell.angle_alpha   90.00
_cell.angle_beta   90.00
_cell.angle_gamma   90.00
#
_symmetry.space_group_name_H-M   'P 1'
#
loop_
_entity.id
_entity.type
_entity.pdbx_description
1 polymer ?
#
loop_
_entity_poly.entity_id
_entity_poly.type
_entity_poly.pdbx_seq_one_letter_code
_entity_poly.pdbx_strand_id
1 'polypeptide(L)'
;MRLAGREALHRTATHLVRGTVPTLRELLVELRIPRTYLLPETVGPLPGADALTRAGVSVVPVPDCGHNIMLDNPQGFVRATAVALRHPRGRTA
;
A
#
# COMPACT_ATOMS: atom_id res chain seq x y z
N MET A 1 10.59 -5.32 -12.90
CA MET A 1 9.44 -5.91 -13.64
C MET A 1 9.85 -7.27 -14.18
N ARG A 2 8.94 -8.24 -14.23
CA ARG A 2 9.21 -9.55 -14.85
C ARG A 2 9.20 -9.40 -16.38
N LEU A 3 10.17 -10.00 -17.06
CA LEU A 3 10.01 -10.33 -18.47
C LEU A 3 8.95 -11.43 -18.54
N ALA A 4 7.77 -11.12 -19.07
CA ALA A 4 6.68 -12.07 -19.27
C ALA A 4 6.33 -12.12 -20.76
N GLY A 5 5.96 -13.30 -21.25
CA GLY A 5 5.40 -13.42 -22.60
C GLY A 5 4.15 -12.53 -22.77
N ARG A 6 3.89 -12.07 -24.00
CA ARG A 6 2.80 -11.11 -24.29
C ARG A 6 1.44 -11.62 -23.79
N GLU A 7 1.17 -12.91 -23.96
CA GLU A 7 -0.05 -13.56 -23.48
C GLU A 7 -0.15 -13.54 -21.95
N ALA A 8 0.95 -13.82 -21.25
CA ALA A 8 0.99 -13.78 -19.79
C ALA A 8 0.78 -12.35 -19.27
N LEU A 9 1.38 -11.35 -19.94
CA LEU A 9 1.15 -9.94 -19.62
C LEU A 9 -0.31 -9.54 -19.85
N HIS A 10 -0.89 -9.89 -21.00
CA HIS A 10 -2.30 -9.62 -21.30
C HIS A 10 -3.23 -10.29 -20.27
N ARG A 11 -3.04 -11.58 -19.98
CA ARG A 11 -3.86 -12.28 -18.99
C ARG A 11 -3.74 -11.64 -17.61
N THR A 12 -2.54 -11.25 -17.19
CA THR A 12 -2.32 -10.57 -15.89
C THR A 12 -3.06 -9.24 -15.84
N ALA A 13 -2.91 -8.38 -16.86
CA ALA A 13 -3.57 -7.08 -16.89
C ALA A 13 -5.10 -7.20 -16.96
N THR A 14 -5.62 -8.09 -17.81
CA THR A 14 -7.07 -8.31 -17.95
C THR A 14 -7.68 -8.87 -16.66
N HIS A 15 -7.02 -9.82 -15.99
CA HIS A 15 -7.53 -10.38 -14.73
C HIS A 15 -7.36 -9.41 -13.56
N LEU A 16 -6.32 -8.56 -13.56
CA LEU A 16 -6.22 -7.48 -12.59
C LEU A 16 -7.45 -6.59 -12.65
N VAL A 17 -7.86 -6.14 -13.85
CA VAL A 17 -9.07 -5.30 -13.99
C VAL A 17 -10.34 -6.05 -13.58
N ARG A 18 -10.52 -7.28 -14.08
CA ARG A 18 -11.73 -8.09 -13.81
C ARG A 18 -11.89 -8.48 -12.34
N GLY A 19 -10.78 -8.68 -11.63
CA GLY A 19 -10.76 -9.14 -10.23
C GLY A 19 -10.82 -8.03 -9.18
N THR A 20 -11.09 -6.78 -9.56
CA THR A 20 -10.97 -5.62 -8.65
C THR A 20 -12.33 -5.08 -8.17
N VAL A 21 -13.27 -5.98 -7.83
CA VAL A 21 -14.52 -5.62 -7.15
C VAL A 21 -14.72 -6.51 -5.93
N PRO A 22 -14.67 -5.97 -4.69
CA PRO A 22 -14.32 -4.58 -4.37
C PRO A 22 -12.87 -4.23 -4.75
N THR A 23 -12.62 -2.96 -5.01
CA THR A 23 -11.28 -2.42 -5.26
C THR A 23 -10.40 -2.57 -4.02
N LEU A 24 -9.07 -2.58 -4.20
CA LEU A 24 -8.15 -2.55 -3.06
C LEU A 24 -8.39 -1.34 -2.14
N ARG A 25 -8.81 -0.20 -2.69
CA ARG A 25 -9.15 0.98 -1.90
C ARG A 25 -10.38 0.75 -1.02
N GLU A 26 -11.43 0.16 -1.57
CA GLU A 26 -12.65 -0.19 -0.83
C GLU A 26 -12.34 -1.21 0.27
N LEU A 27 -11.63 -2.28 -0.08
CA LEU A 27 -11.14 -3.26 0.90
C LEU A 27 -10.32 -2.60 1.99
N LEU A 28 -9.37 -1.73 1.61
CA LEU A 28 -8.60 -0.98 2.57
C LEU A 28 -9.55 -0.20 3.46
N VAL A 29 -10.43 0.67 2.95
CA VAL A 29 -11.36 1.51 3.73
C VAL A 29 -12.21 0.71 4.73
N GLU A 30 -12.67 -0.48 4.36
CA GLU A 30 -13.59 -1.30 5.18
C GLU A 30 -12.91 -2.12 6.30
N LEU A 31 -11.61 -2.39 6.19
CA LEU A 31 -10.89 -3.21 7.16
C LEU A 31 -10.87 -2.58 8.56
N ARG A 32 -11.31 -3.32 9.58
CA ARG A 32 -11.38 -2.84 10.98
C ARG A 32 -10.10 -3.04 11.78
N ILE A 33 -9.03 -3.54 11.15
CA ILE A 33 -7.71 -3.67 11.77
C ILE A 33 -6.91 -2.37 11.57
N PRO A 34 -5.87 -2.09 12.37
CA PRO A 34 -4.94 -1.00 12.08
C PRO A 34 -4.32 -1.17 10.68
N ARG A 35 -4.37 -0.12 9.85
CA ARG A 35 -3.81 -0.14 8.49
C ARG A 35 -2.81 0.99 8.31
N THR A 36 -1.68 0.67 7.71
CA THR A 36 -0.68 1.65 7.26
C THR A 36 -0.39 1.43 5.78
N TYR A 37 -0.42 2.50 5.00
CA TYR A 37 -0.09 2.53 3.58
C TYR A 37 1.26 3.25 3.40
N LEU A 38 2.29 2.50 3.00
CA LEU A 38 3.62 3.05 2.70
C LEU A 38 3.70 3.45 1.24
N LEU A 39 4.24 4.63 0.95
CA LEU A 39 4.50 5.09 -0.41
C LEU A 39 5.85 5.80 -0.52
N PRO A 40 6.46 5.87 -1.71
CA PRO A 40 7.68 6.66 -1.89
C PRO A 40 7.35 8.15 -1.84
N GLU A 41 8.17 8.95 -1.16
CA GLU A 41 7.97 10.39 -1.02
C GLU A 41 8.04 11.14 -2.37
N THR A 42 8.84 10.62 -3.31
CA THR A 42 9.09 11.22 -4.62
C THR A 42 7.89 11.17 -5.58
N VAL A 43 6.85 10.40 -5.26
CA VAL A 43 5.68 10.19 -6.14
C VAL A 43 4.64 11.32 -6.01
N GLY A 44 4.85 12.27 -5.08
CA GLY A 44 3.90 13.34 -4.80
C GLY A 44 2.68 12.86 -3.99
N PRO A 45 1.68 13.73 -3.76
CA PRO A 45 0.56 13.41 -2.89
C PRO A 45 -0.29 12.26 -3.46
N LEU A 46 -0.56 11.25 -2.63
CA LEU A 46 -1.43 10.12 -2.98
C LEU A 46 -2.86 10.62 -3.25
N PRO A 47 -3.43 10.41 -4.46
CA PRO A 47 -4.80 10.78 -4.73
C PRO A 47 -5.78 10.13 -3.74
N GLY A 48 -6.55 10.96 -3.05
CA GLY A 48 -7.49 10.53 -2.01
C GLY A 48 -6.86 10.09 -0.69
N ALA A 49 -5.64 10.56 -0.37
CA ALA A 49 -5.02 10.37 0.94
C ALA A 49 -5.95 10.77 2.08
N ASP A 50 -6.63 11.93 1.97
CA ASP A 50 -7.54 12.41 3.02
C ASP A 50 -8.67 11.43 3.32
N ALA A 51 -9.21 10.77 2.30
CA ALA A 51 -10.26 9.77 2.48
C ALA A 51 -9.74 8.52 3.21
N LEU A 52 -8.51 8.11 2.91
CA LEU A 52 -7.84 7.00 3.61
C LEU A 52 -7.55 7.36 5.07
N THR A 53 -7.03 8.56 5.33
CA THR A 53 -6.76 9.04 6.69
C THR A 53 -8.05 9.14 7.51
N ARG A 54 -9.14 9.68 6.93
CA ARG A 54 -10.46 9.69 7.60
C ARG A 54 -10.99 8.29 7.90
N ALA A 55 -10.65 7.28 7.08
CA ALA A 55 -11.01 5.88 7.29
C ALA A 55 -10.09 5.15 8.29
N GLY A 56 -9.16 5.85 8.94
CA GLY A 56 -8.23 5.30 9.94
C GLY A 56 -6.98 4.64 9.34
N VAL A 57 -6.66 4.93 8.07
CA VAL A 57 -5.41 4.45 7.43
C VAL A 57 -4.31 5.49 7.63
N SER A 58 -3.19 5.09 8.22
CA SER A 58 -1.97 5.90 8.26
C SER A 58 -1.31 5.90 6.89
N VAL A 59 -1.18 7.06 6.24
CA VAL A 59 -0.49 7.22 4.95
C VAL A 59 0.91 7.75 5.22
N VAL A 60 1.95 6.94 4.94
CA VAL A 60 3.32 7.23 5.38
C VAL A 60 4.27 7.27 4.19
N PRO A 61 4.84 8.44 3.86
CA PRO A 61 5.88 8.54 2.85
C PRO A 61 7.20 7.94 3.35
N VAL A 62 7.95 7.31 2.46
CA VAL A 62 9.30 6.78 2.70
C VAL A 62 10.27 7.50 1.76
N PRO A 63 11.33 8.15 2.28
CA PRO A 63 12.30 8.88 1.47
C PRO A 63 13.24 7.92 0.72
N ASP A 64 13.94 8.47 -0.27
CA ASP A 64 15.06 7.83 -0.97
C ASP A 64 14.73 6.45 -1.58
N CYS A 65 13.51 6.28 -2.10
CA CYS A 65 13.08 5.05 -2.77
C CYS A 65 12.15 5.31 -3.95
N GLY A 66 12.06 4.34 -4.87
CA GLY A 66 11.00 4.24 -5.86
C GLY A 66 9.87 3.31 -5.38
N HIS A 67 9.04 2.85 -6.32
CA HIS A 67 7.84 2.06 -5.99
C HIS A 67 8.14 0.75 -5.24
N ASN A 68 9.31 0.16 -5.44
CA ASN A 68 9.72 -1.05 -4.74
C ASN A 68 10.54 -0.68 -3.49
N ILE A 69 9.89 -0.01 -2.52
CA ILE A 69 10.51 0.50 -1.28
C ILE A 69 11.39 -0.56 -0.60
N MET A 70 10.94 -1.82 -0.57
CA MET A 70 11.66 -2.97 -0.03
C MET A 70 13.06 -3.17 -0.59
N LEU A 71 13.21 -2.90 -1.89
CA LEU A 71 14.44 -3.13 -2.66
C LEU A 71 15.29 -1.87 -2.68
N ASP A 72 14.64 -0.72 -2.87
CA ASP A 72 15.30 0.56 -3.04
C ASP A 72 15.81 1.13 -1.70
N ASN A 73 15.04 0.97 -0.61
CA ASN A 73 15.40 1.43 0.74
C ASN A 73 14.98 0.40 1.81
N PRO A 74 15.70 -0.73 1.94
CA PRO A 74 15.36 -1.79 2.88
C PRO A 74 15.28 -1.31 4.33
N GLN A 75 16.21 -0.45 4.77
CA GLN A 75 16.22 0.07 6.13
C GLN A 75 15.03 1.01 6.39
N GLY A 76 14.69 1.88 5.43
CA GLY A 76 13.52 2.75 5.50
C GLY A 76 12.23 1.94 5.60
N PHE A 77 12.09 0.91 4.76
CA PHE A 77 10.96 0.00 4.83
C PHE A 77 10.84 -0.69 6.20
N VAL A 78 11.92 -1.27 6.72
CA VAL A 78 11.90 -2.00 7.99
C VAL A 78 11.53 -1.07 9.14
N ARG A 79 12.08 0.14 9.19
CA ARG A 79 11.73 1.14 10.23
C ARG A 79 10.26 1.53 10.16
N ALA A 80 9.76 1.89 8.98
CA ALA A 80 8.35 2.27 8.80
C ALA A 80 7.40 1.12 9.18
N THR A 81 7.73 -0.11 8.79
CA THR A 81 6.97 -1.31 9.13
C THR A 81 6.99 -1.60 10.62
N ALA A 82 8.15 -1.48 11.28
CA ALA A 82 8.26 -1.67 12.71
C ALA A 82 7.42 -0.64 13.48
N VAL A 83 7.37 0.62 13.03
CA VAL A 83 6.48 1.64 13.61
C VAL A 83 5.01 1.27 13.40
N ALA A 84 4.63 0.90 12.18
CA ALA A 84 3.25 0.51 11.86
C ALA A 84 2.75 -0.67 12.72
N LEU A 85 3.62 -1.66 12.98
CA LEU A 85 3.30 -2.86 13.74
C LEU A 85 3.37 -2.67 15.27
N ARG A 86 3.98 -1.58 15.76
CA ARG A 86 4.05 -1.26 17.20
C ARG A 86 2.72 -0.80 17.78
N HIS A 87 1.73 -0.45 16.96
CA HIS A 87 0.40 -0.16 17.47
C HIS A 87 -0.17 -1.41 18.15
N PRO A 88 -0.55 -1.33 19.44
CA PRO A 88 -1.09 -2.47 20.15
C PRO A 88 -2.37 -2.93 19.45
N ARG A 89 -2.49 -4.25 19.30
CA ARG A 89 -3.73 -4.94 18.93
C ARG A 89 -4.89 -4.27 19.67
N GLY A 90 -5.96 -3.98 18.94
CA GLY A 90 -7.13 -3.25 19.42
C GLY A 90 -7.45 -3.51 20.87
N ARG A 91 -7.41 -2.44 21.67
CA ARG A 91 -7.97 -2.44 23.01
C ARG A 91 -8.99 -1.32 23.08
N THR A 92 -10.22 -1.68 22.73
CA THR A 92 -11.52 -1.08 23.09
C THR A 92 -12.56 -1.82 22.25
N ALA A 93 -13.73 -2.18 22.71
CA ALA A 93 -14.37 -2.30 24.01
C ALA A 93 -15.73 -2.96 23.69
#